data_AF-A0A0Q2UBN4-F1
#
_entry.id   AF-A0A0Q2UBN4-F1
#
_cell.length_a   1.000
_cell.length_b   1.000
_cell.length_c   1.000
_cell.angle_alpha   90.00
_cell.angle_beta   90.00
_cell.angle_gamma   90.00
#
_symmetry.space_group_name_H-M   'P 1'
#
loop_
_entity.id
_entity.type
_entity.pdbx_description
1 polymer ?
#
loop_
_entity_poly.entity_id
_entity_poly.type
_entity_poly.pdbx_seq_one_letter_code
_entity_poly.pdbx_strand_id
1 'polypeptide(L)'
;MNAVRPVIQHALKSAITILKADPPFAIGRKGGAYHVIDTRTDSVIHETESYSVAAARMGILAKEFRRSKTTRERPCMCCQTIIKSEGPHHRLCDVCRRKRPGLI
;
A
#
# COMPACT_ATOMS: atom_id res chain seq x y z
N MET A 1 -22.00 22.33 -13.01
CA MET A 1 -22.51 21.01 -13.43
C MET A 1 -21.32 20.05 -13.51
N ASN A 2 -20.99 19.37 -12.41
CA ASN A 2 -19.84 18.46 -12.37
C ASN A 2 -20.35 17.02 -12.44
N ALA A 3 -20.16 16.38 -13.59
CA ALA A 3 -20.49 14.98 -13.81
C ALA A 3 -19.48 14.10 -13.05
N VAL A 4 -19.92 13.58 -11.90
CA VAL A 4 -19.21 12.51 -11.18
C VAL A 4 -19.38 11.23 -12.01
N ARG A 5 -18.25 10.71 -12.51
CA ARG A 5 -18.17 9.53 -13.39
C ARG A 5 -18.74 8.31 -12.65
N PRO A 6 -19.45 7.39 -13.35
CA PRO A 6 -20.03 6.23 -12.71
C PRO A 6 -18.94 5.32 -12.14
N VAL A 7 -19.09 5.02 -10.85
CA VAL A 7 -18.38 3.96 -10.15
C VAL A 7 -18.77 2.65 -10.83
N ILE A 8 -17.89 2.11 -11.67
CA ILE A 8 -18.02 0.78 -12.25
C ILE A 8 -17.74 -0.23 -11.13
N GLN A 9 -18.71 -0.38 -10.23
CA GLN A 9 -18.85 -1.51 -9.33
C GLN A 9 -19.80 -2.50 -10.00
N HIS A 10 -19.48 -3.80 -9.89
CA HIS A 10 -20.23 -4.96 -10.40
C HIS A 10 -19.98 -5.35 -11.87
N ALA A 11 -18.85 -6.05 -12.13
CA ALA A 11 -18.79 -7.23 -13.03
C ALA A 11 -17.35 -7.69 -13.35
N LEU A 12 -16.49 -7.93 -12.35
CA LEU A 12 -15.18 -8.59 -12.58
C LEU A 12 -15.16 -10.07 -12.18
N LYS A 13 -16.31 -10.68 -11.91
CA LYS A 13 -16.38 -11.99 -11.24
C LYS A 13 -16.20 -13.25 -12.08
N SER A 14 -15.84 -13.21 -13.36
CA SER A 14 -15.87 -14.47 -14.16
C SER A 14 -14.76 -14.74 -15.16
N ALA A 15 -13.68 -13.95 -15.23
CA ALA A 15 -12.65 -14.21 -16.26
C ALA A 15 -11.22 -13.77 -15.89
N ILE A 16 -10.93 -13.54 -14.61
CA ILE A 16 -9.56 -13.24 -14.18
C ILE A 16 -8.95 -14.50 -13.56
N THR A 17 -7.95 -15.08 -14.21
CA THR A 17 -7.18 -16.19 -13.65
C THR A 17 -6.15 -15.65 -12.67
N ILE A 18 -6.25 -16.00 -11.39
CA ILE A 18 -5.26 -15.61 -10.38
C ILE A 18 -3.96 -16.37 -10.64
N LEU A 19 -2.86 -15.63 -10.80
CA LEU A 19 -1.52 -16.16 -11.04
C LEU A 19 -0.67 -16.17 -9.77
N LYS A 20 -0.86 -15.17 -8.90
CA LYS A 20 -0.10 -15.03 -7.66
C LYS A 20 -0.94 -14.29 -6.61
N ALA A 21 -0.80 -14.66 -5.34
CA ALA A 21 -1.44 -13.97 -4.23
C ALA A 21 -0.46 -13.70 -3.09
N ASP A 22 -0.52 -12.50 -2.53
CA ASP A 22 0.08 -12.09 -1.26
C ASP A 22 -0.98 -11.25 -0.51
N PRO A 23 -1.86 -11.89 0.28
CA PRO A 23 -3.03 -11.23 0.86
C PRO A 23 -2.67 -9.94 1.61
N PRO A 24 -3.40 -8.84 1.38
CA PRO A 24 -4.70 -8.76 0.71
C PRO A 24 -4.64 -8.48 -0.81
N PHE A 25 -3.49 -8.70 -1.46
CA PHE A 25 -3.34 -8.39 -2.89
C PHE A 25 -3.11 -9.65 -3.71
N ALA A 26 -3.58 -9.63 -4.96
CA ALA A 26 -3.37 -10.71 -5.92
C ALA A 26 -3.05 -10.16 -7.30
N ILE A 27 -2.34 -10.94 -8.11
CA ILE A 27 -2.15 -10.70 -9.53
C ILE A 27 -3.03 -11.68 -10.28
N GLY A 28 -3.91 -11.15 -11.11
CA GLY A 28 -4.73 -11.90 -12.03
C GLY A 28 -4.42 -11.56 -13.48
N ARG A 29 -4.85 -12.40 -14.42
CA ARG A 29 -4.72 -12.16 -15.86
C ARG A 29 -6.07 -12.21 -16.56
N LYS A 30 -6.33 -11.23 -17.43
CA LYS A 30 -7.53 -11.16 -18.28
C LYS A 30 -7.19 -10.41 -19.58
N GLY A 31 -7.64 -10.94 -20.72
CA GLY A 31 -7.49 -10.27 -22.02
C GLY A 31 -6.03 -9.97 -22.43
N GLY A 32 -5.06 -10.75 -21.96
CA GLY A 32 -3.64 -10.53 -22.21
C GLY A 32 -2.94 -9.62 -21.20
N ALA A 33 -3.68 -8.82 -20.44
CA ALA A 33 -3.16 -7.93 -19.40
C ALA A 33 -3.10 -8.60 -18.02
N TYR A 34 -2.20 -8.08 -17.18
CA TYR A 34 -2.04 -8.40 -15.77
C TYR A 34 -2.71 -7.33 -14.91
N HIS A 35 -3.50 -7.77 -13.95
CA HIS A 35 -4.23 -6.91 -13.03
C HIS A 35 -3.77 -7.18 -11.60
N VAL A 36 -3.49 -6.12 -10.84
CA VAL A 36 -3.32 -6.21 -9.38
C VAL A 36 -4.66 -5.93 -8.73
N ILE A 37 -5.14 -6.86 -7.91
CA ILE A 37 -6.47 -6.87 -7.31
C ILE A 37 -6.34 -6.77 -5.80
N ASP A 38 -7.17 -5.94 -5.19
CA ASP A 38 -7.41 -5.99 -3.74
C ASP A 38 -8.47 -7.05 -3.45
N THR A 39 -8.10 -8.12 -2.75
CA THR A 39 -9.01 -9.22 -2.44
C THR A 39 -10.04 -8.86 -1.37
N ARG A 40 -9.91 -7.70 -0.70
CA ARG A 40 -10.87 -7.25 0.32
C ARG A 40 -12.05 -6.51 -0.30
N THR A 41 -11.77 -5.69 -1.31
CA THR A 41 -12.75 -4.88 -2.02
C THR A 41 -13.12 -5.46 -3.39
N ASP A 42 -12.47 -6.56 -3.79
CA ASP A 42 -12.64 -7.22 -5.09
C ASP A 42 -12.44 -6.24 -6.27
N SER A 43 -11.47 -5.33 -6.11
CA SER A 43 -11.25 -4.21 -7.03
C SER A 43 -9.88 -4.26 -7.67
N VAL A 44 -9.80 -3.99 -8.97
CA VAL A 44 -8.53 -3.81 -9.68
C VAL A 44 -7.91 -2.47 -9.28
N ILE A 45 -6.73 -2.53 -8.68
CA ILE A 45 -5.92 -1.37 -8.28
C ILE A 45 -5.04 -0.90 -9.43
N HIS A 46 -4.55 -1.84 -10.25
CA HIS A 46 -3.60 -1.54 -11.32
C HIS A 46 -3.74 -2.54 -12.47
N GLU A 47 -3.54 -2.08 -13.69
CA GLU A 47 -3.56 -2.88 -14.92
C GLU A 47 -2.31 -2.58 -15.75
N THR A 48 -1.70 -3.62 -16.30
CA THR A 48 -0.48 -3.51 -17.10
C THR A 48 -0.30 -4.74 -17.99
N GLU A 49 0.35 -4.59 -19.14
CA GLU A 49 0.68 -5.71 -20.02
C GLU A 49 1.88 -6.53 -19.53
N SER A 50 2.62 -6.03 -18.54
CA SER A 50 3.84 -6.68 -18.03
C SER A 50 3.66 -7.30 -16.65
N TYR A 51 3.91 -8.60 -16.53
CA TYR A 51 3.85 -9.32 -15.25
C TYR A 51 4.82 -8.74 -14.22
N SER A 52 6.03 -8.35 -14.62
CA SER A 52 7.04 -7.83 -13.69
C SER A 52 6.61 -6.51 -13.06
N VAL A 53 5.93 -5.65 -13.83
CA VAL A 53 5.34 -4.39 -13.33
C VAL A 53 4.21 -4.68 -12.36
N ALA A 54 3.31 -5.62 -12.69
CA ALA A 54 2.25 -6.04 -11.77
C ALA A 54 2.80 -6.63 -10.47
N ALA A 55 3.85 -7.44 -10.54
CA ALA A 55 4.52 -8.05 -9.39
C ALA A 55 5.21 -7.02 -8.51
N ALA A 56 5.94 -6.06 -9.09
CA ALA A 56 6.54 -4.96 -8.35
C ALA A 56 5.47 -4.13 -7.64
N ARG A 57 4.37 -3.82 -8.33
CA ARG A 57 3.26 -3.05 -7.77
C ARG A 57 2.58 -3.79 -6.61
N MET A 58 2.30 -5.08 -6.76
CA MET A 58 1.76 -5.91 -5.68
C MET A 58 2.70 -5.92 -4.46
N GLY A 59 4.01 -6.04 -4.67
CA GLY A 59 5.00 -6.02 -3.59
C GLY A 59 5.04 -4.70 -2.82
N ILE A 60 4.92 -3.56 -3.52
CA ILE A 60 4.84 -2.23 -2.89
C ILE A 60 3.58 -2.14 -2.01
N LEU A 61 2.43 -2.51 -2.56
CA LEU A 61 1.15 -2.46 -1.85
C LEU A 61 1.14 -3.37 -0.61
N ALA A 62 1.64 -4.60 -0.75
CA ALA A 62 1.77 -5.54 0.37
C ALA A 62 2.68 -4.98 1.48
N LYS A 63 3.80 -4.36 1.10
CA LYS A 63 4.72 -3.72 2.05
C LYS A 63 4.05 -2.54 2.77
N GLU A 64 3.36 -1.67 2.06
CA GLU A 64 2.64 -0.53 2.63
C GLU A 64 1.52 -0.98 3.58
N PHE A 65 0.78 -2.02 3.21
CA PHE A 65 -0.26 -2.59 4.07
C PHE A 65 0.30 -3.20 5.35
N ARG A 66 1.43 -3.91 5.27
CA ARG A 66 2.11 -4.41 6.48
C ARG A 66 2.60 -3.27 7.36
N ARG A 67 3.21 -2.23 6.75
CA ARG A 67 3.68 -1.04 7.47
C ARG A 67 2.55 -0.30 8.17
N SER A 68 1.40 -0.13 7.54
CA SER A 68 0.26 0.56 8.16
C SER A 68 -0.30 -0.21 9.36
N LYS A 69 -0.23 -1.55 9.34
CA LYS A 69 -0.62 -2.39 10.48
C LYS A 69 0.36 -2.33 11.65
N THR A 70 1.65 -2.16 11.40
CA THR A 70 2.67 -2.12 12.46
C THR A 70 2.89 -0.72 13.01
N THR A 71 2.54 0.32 12.24
CA THR A 71 2.68 1.71 12.66
C THR A 71 1.68 2.04 13.76
N ARG A 72 2.17 2.58 14.87
CA ARG A 72 1.35 3.09 15.97
C ARG A 72 1.62 4.57 16.18
N GLU A 73 0.61 5.29 16.63
CA GLU A 73 0.79 6.64 17.16
C GLU A 73 1.49 6.56 18.51
N ARG A 74 2.59 7.31 18.65
CA ARG A 74 3.41 7.34 19.86
C ARG A 74 3.91 8.76 20.10
N PRO A 75 4.09 9.18 21.37
CA PRO A 75 4.73 10.45 21.66
C PRO A 75 6.21 10.40 21.30
N CYS A 76 6.72 11.50 20.74
CA CYS A 76 8.15 11.73 20.58
C CYS A 76 8.86 11.70 21.93
N MET A 77 9.98 11.00 22.04
CA MET A 77 10.73 10.90 23.31
C MET A 77 11.40 12.21 23.75
N CYS A 78 11.52 13.21 22.86
CA CYS A 78 12.13 14.50 23.19
C CYS A 78 11.09 15.59 23.47
N CYS A 79 10.08 15.73 22.61
CA CYS A 79 9.13 16.84 22.66
C CYS A 79 7.67 16.40 22.83
N GLN A 80 7.42 15.11 23.03
CA GLN A 80 6.09 14.50 23.23
C GLN A 80 5.08 14.66 22.08
N THR A 81 5.43 15.37 21.00
CA THR A 81 4.61 15.46 19.78
C THR A 81 4.22 14.06 19.28
N ILE A 82 2.94 13.87 18.96
CA ILE A 82 2.42 12.60 18.45
C ILE A 82 2.97 12.34 17.06
N ILE A 83 3.60 11.17 16.89
CA ILE A 83 4.16 10.72 15.61
C ILE A 83 3.72 9.31 15.29
N LYS A 84 3.69 9.00 13.99
CA LYS A 84 3.53 7.64 13.49
C LYS A 84 4.87 6.91 13.56
N SER A 85 4.89 5.78 14.25
CA SER A 85 6.13 5.04 14.54
C SER A 85 5.96 3.55 14.25
N GLU A 86 6.81 3.00 13.37
CA GLU A 86 6.84 1.58 13.01
C GLU A 86 7.42 0.68 14.13
N GLY A 87 8.03 1.25 15.18
CA GLY A 87 8.68 0.49 16.25
C GLY A 87 9.35 1.34 17.32
N PRO A 88 9.87 0.75 18.42
CA PRO A 88 10.52 1.48 19.51
C PRO A 88 11.72 2.32 19.07
N HIS A 89 12.39 1.92 17.98
CA HIS A 89 13.55 2.62 17.42
C HIS A 89 13.19 3.89 16.63
N HIS A 90 11.91 4.14 16.35
CA HIS A 90 11.44 5.28 15.56
C HIS A 90 10.59 6.26 16.39
N ARG A 91 10.98 6.55 17.64
CA ARG A 91 10.23 7.43 18.56
C ARG A 91 10.72 8.89 18.61
N LEU A 92 11.38 9.37 17.57
CA LEU A 92 11.73 10.80 17.42
C LEU A 92 10.98 11.39 16.23
N CYS A 93 10.36 12.55 16.44
CA CYS A 93 9.77 13.32 15.35
C CYS A 93 10.86 13.84 14.42
N ASP A 94 10.49 14.19 13.18
CA ASP A 94 11.46 14.62 12.17
C ASP A 94 12.26 15.85 12.63
N VAL A 95 11.64 16.76 13.37
CA VAL A 95 12.31 17.93 13.95
C VAL A 95 13.37 17.51 14.97
N CYS A 96 13.01 16.68 15.95
CA CYS A 96 13.95 16.22 16.98
C CYS A 96 15.02 15.28 16.40
N ARG A 97 14.70 14.50 15.36
CA ARG A 97 15.65 13.65 14.66
C ARG A 97 16.73 14.47 13.96
N ARG A 98 16.35 15.55 13.28
CA ARG A 98 17.28 16.49 12.62
C ARG A 98 18.06 17.35 13.61
N LYS A 99 17.49 17.61 14.79
CA LYS A 99 18.15 18.36 15.87
C LYS A 99 19.21 17.58 16.62
N ARG A 100 19.32 16.25 16.47
CA ARG A 100 20.48 15.54 17.01
C ARG A 100 21.70 16.03 16.22
N PRO A 101 22.61 16.80 16.83
CA PRO A 101 23.88 17.06 16.21
C PRO A 101 24.59 15.70 16.19
N GLY A 102 24.67 15.09 15.02
CA GLY A 102 25.62 14.01 14.81
C GLY A 102 27.01 14.58 15.08
N LEU A 103 27.81 13.82 15.82
CA LEU A 103 29.23 14.07 16.01
C LEU A 103 29.87 14.58 14.71
N ILE A 104 30.53 15.74 14.81
CA ILE A 104 31.68 16.11 13.98
C ILE A 104 32.86 16.19 14.95
#